data_AF-A0A4Y8CCV3-F1
#
_entry.id   AF-A0A4Y8CCV3-F1
#
_cell.length_a   1.000
_cell.length_b   1.000
_cell.length_c   1.000
_cell.angle_alpha   90.00
_cell.angle_beta   90.00
_cell.angle_gamma   90.00
#
_symmetry.space_group_name_H-M   'P 1'
#
loop_
_entity.id
_entity.type
_entity.pdbx_description
1 polymer ?
#
loop_
_entity_poly.entity_id
_entity_poly.type
_entity_poly.pdbx_seq_one_letter_code
_entity_poly.pdbx_strand_id
1 'polypeptide(L)'
;MMHKFQNVRFGLMVGIGGGIPSTWNDIRLGDIVVSMPNETGGGVVQYDIGRKEKDGFHRKGALNKPPKLLRSAIIEMTSSFGLSKEIANLIIQAWKNISTDFDNNDEENI
;
A
#
# COMPACT_ATOMS: atom_id res chain seq x y z
N MET A 1 17.35 -5.68 -9.25
CA MET A 1 16.28 -5.09 -10.08
C MET A 1 16.58 -3.64 -10.45
N MET A 2 16.64 -2.70 -9.49
CA MET A 2 16.95 -1.28 -9.77
C MET A 2 18.27 -1.05 -10.52
N HIS A 3 19.31 -1.86 -10.27
CA HIS A 3 20.60 -1.69 -10.96
C HIS A 3 20.58 -2.13 -12.45
N LYS A 4 19.60 -2.93 -12.87
CA LYS A 4 19.46 -3.38 -14.27
C LYS A 4 18.38 -2.62 -15.05
N PHE A 5 17.47 -1.95 -14.36
CA PHE A 5 16.36 -1.22 -14.95
C PHE A 5 16.39 0.24 -14.48
N GLN A 6 17.20 1.06 -15.14
CA GLN A 6 17.47 2.44 -14.73
C GLN A 6 16.25 3.36 -14.77
N ASN A 7 15.22 3.01 -15.55
CA ASN A 7 13.97 3.77 -15.63
C ASN A 7 12.98 3.44 -14.50
N VAL A 8 13.22 2.40 -13.68
CA VAL A 8 12.37 2.08 -12.53
C VAL A 8 12.69 3.03 -11.39
N ARG A 9 11.75 3.92 -11.05
CA ARG A 9 11.93 4.95 -10.03
C ARG A 9 11.62 4.48 -8.60
N PHE A 10 10.68 3.55 -8.45
CA PHE A 10 10.31 2.92 -7.18
C PHE A 10 9.59 1.60 -7.44
N GLY A 11 9.59 0.72 -6.45
CA GLY A 11 8.78 -0.50 -6.42
C GLY A 11 7.73 -0.41 -5.33
N LEU A 12 6.56 -1.00 -5.58
CA LEU A 12 5.49 -1.15 -4.58
C LEU A 12 5.40 -2.61 -4.16
N MET A 13 5.37 -2.84 -2.84
CA MET A 13 5.05 -4.16 -2.29
C MET A 13 3.56 -4.17 -1.97
N VAL A 14 2.82 -5.07 -2.62
CA VAL A 14 1.37 -5.22 -2.45
C VAL A 14 1.09 -6.65 -2.03
N GLY A 15 0.17 -6.82 -1.10
CA GLY A 15 -0.24 -8.12 -0.61
C GLY A 15 -1.49 -8.00 0.26
N ILE A 16 -2.04 -9.15 0.62
CA ILE A 16 -3.13 -9.26 1.58
C ILE A 16 -2.56 -9.55 2.97
N GLY A 17 -3.26 -9.12 4.01
CA GLY A 17 -2.89 -9.36 5.40
C GLY A 17 -4.10 -9.44 6.30
N GLY A 18 -3.91 -10.01 7.50
CA GLY A 18 -4.92 -10.00 8.56
C GLY A 18 -4.88 -8.70 9.36
N GLY A 19 -6.04 -8.16 9.72
CA GLY A 19 -6.17 -7.02 10.62
C GLY A 19 -6.35 -7.47 12.08
N ILE A 20 -5.87 -6.66 13.02
CA ILE A 20 -6.13 -6.83 14.46
C ILE A 20 -6.98 -5.62 14.91
N PRO A 21 -8.31 -5.67 14.77
CA PRO A 21 -9.18 -4.57 15.17
C PRO A 21 -9.14 -4.37 16.69
N SER A 22 -9.31 -3.13 17.14
CA SER A 22 -9.40 -2.78 18.55
C SER A 22 -10.40 -1.64 18.76
N THR A 23 -10.74 -1.33 20.01
CA THR A 23 -11.61 -0.18 20.34
C THR A 23 -11.03 1.16 19.87
N TRP A 24 -9.71 1.24 19.67
CA TRP A 24 -9.03 2.44 19.18
C TRP A 24 -8.73 2.39 17.68
N ASN A 25 -8.78 1.21 17.06
CA ASN A 25 -8.47 1.00 15.64
C ASN A 25 -9.60 0.21 14.97
N ASP A 26 -10.49 0.92 14.26
CA ASP A 26 -11.54 0.32 13.43
C ASP A 26 -10.91 -0.18 12.12
N ILE A 27 -10.58 -1.47 12.09
CA ILE A 27 -10.00 -2.15 10.91
C ILE A 27 -11.04 -3.16 10.40
N ARG A 28 -11.40 -3.07 9.13
CA ARG A 28 -12.45 -3.86 8.50
C ARG A 28 -11.94 -4.61 7.27
N LEU A 29 -12.65 -5.68 6.93
CA LEU A 29 -12.38 -6.41 5.68
C LEU A 29 -12.63 -5.46 4.50
N GLY A 30 -11.65 -5.39 3.60
CA GLY A 30 -11.67 -4.48 2.45
C GLY A 30 -10.94 -3.16 2.66
N ASP A 31 -10.50 -2.86 3.89
CA ASP A 31 -9.66 -1.67 4.12
C ASP A 31 -8.31 -1.83 3.43
N ILE A 32 -7.85 -0.74 2.80
CA ILE A 32 -6.52 -0.65 2.20
C ILE A 32 -5.59 0.01 3.22
N VAL A 33 -4.58 -0.74 3.64
CA VAL A 33 -3.55 -0.24 4.57
C VAL A 33 -2.33 0.19 3.79
N VAL A 34 -1.87 1.42 4.03
CA VAL A 34 -0.66 1.98 3.42
C VAL A 34 0.37 2.22 4.52
N SER A 35 1.59 1.73 4.35
CA SER A 35 2.64 1.91 5.37
C SER A 35 3.00 3.39 5.49
N MET A 36 2.85 3.95 6.69
CA MET A 36 3.19 5.34 6.97
C MET A 36 4.35 5.43 7.96
N PRO A 37 5.47 6.08 7.59
CA PRO A 37 6.57 6.26 8.52
C PRO A 37 6.18 7.23 9.64
N ASN A 38 6.64 6.93 10.85
CA ASN A 38 6.53 7.78 12.02
C ASN A 38 7.93 8.18 12.51
N GLU A 39 8.03 8.78 13.70
CA GLU A 39 9.30 9.20 14.28
C GLU A 39 10.28 8.04 14.45
N THR A 40 9.76 6.84 14.74
CA THR A 40 10.56 5.68 15.15
C THR A 40 10.76 4.62 14.05
N GLY A 41 10.13 4.76 12.87
CA GLY A 41 10.23 3.72 11.83
C GLY A 41 9.70 4.05 10.43
N GLY A 42 9.83 3.07 9.54
CA GLY A 42 9.45 3.13 8.13
C GLY A 42 7.96 2.92 7.83
N GLY A 43 7.14 2.63 8.83
CA GLY A 43 5.74 2.25 8.67
C GLY A 43 5.51 0.73 8.54
N VAL A 44 6.59 -0.05 8.51
CA VAL A 44 6.55 -1.53 8.57
C VAL A 44 7.38 -2.02 9.74
N VAL A 45 6.82 -2.97 10.48
CA VAL A 45 7.48 -3.62 11.61
C VAL A 45 7.75 -5.07 11.28
N GLN A 46 9.03 -5.41 11.11
CA GLN A 46 9.44 -6.81 10.98
C GLN A 46 9.56 -7.41 12.37
N TYR A 47 8.66 -8.34 12.69
CA TYR A 47 8.56 -8.97 14.01
C TYR A 47 9.73 -9.92 14.31
N ASP A 48 10.29 -10.54 13.27
CA ASP A 48 11.33 -11.58 13.41
C ASP A 48 12.78 -11.04 13.43
N ILE A 49 12.95 -9.74 13.65
CA ILE A 49 14.28 -9.13 13.81
C ILE A 49 14.35 -8.40 15.14
N GLY A 50 14.36 -9.15 16.23
CA GLY A 50 14.82 -8.61 17.50
C GLY A 50 15.89 -9.50 18.12
N ARG A 51 16.76 -8.87 18.90
CA ARG A 51 17.79 -9.55 19.66
C ARG A 51 17.42 -9.47 21.12
N LYS A 52 17.48 -10.61 21.81
CA LYS A 52 17.47 -10.62 23.27
C LYS A 52 18.83 -10.13 23.76
N GLU A 53 18.86 -8.98 24.39
CA GLU A 53 20.03 -8.40 25.06
C GLU A 53 19.83 -8.47 26.59
N LYS A 54 20.82 -8.01 27.37
CA LYS A 54 20.82 -8.20 28.85
C LYS A 54 19.66 -7.51 29.57
N ASP A 55 19.10 -6.51 28.92
CA ASP A 55 18.08 -5.56 29.39
C ASP A 55 16.70 -5.79 28.74
N GLY A 56 16.57 -6.76 27.81
CA GLY A 56 15.29 -7.12 27.20
C GLY A 56 15.38 -7.51 25.73
N PHE A 57 14.22 -7.55 25.06
CA PHE A 57 14.14 -7.77 23.63
C PHE A 57 14.20 -6.44 22.89
N HIS A 58 15.25 -6.23 22.11
CA HIS A 58 15.43 -5.03 21.29
C HIS A 58 15.19 -5.34 19.83
N ARG A 59 14.26 -4.60 19.23
CA ARG A 59 14.01 -4.69 17.80
C ARG A 59 15.21 -4.13 17.05
N LYS A 60 15.75 -4.89 16.08
CA LYS A 60 16.85 -4.45 15.21
C LYS A 60 16.34 -4.20 13.81
N GLY A 61 16.76 -3.06 13.25
CA GLY A 61 16.42 -2.67 11.88
C GLY A 61 15.00 -2.12 11.72
N ALA A 62 14.89 -1.24 10.73
CA ALA A 62 13.63 -0.75 10.20
C ALA A 62 13.69 -0.85 8.67
N LEU A 63 12.57 -1.16 8.03
CA LEU A 63 12.49 -0.96 6.59
C LEU A 63 12.71 0.51 6.27
N ASN A 64 13.33 0.76 5.11
CA ASN A 64 13.48 2.12 4.60
C ASN A 64 12.10 2.80 4.52
N LYS A 65 12.08 4.09 4.87
CA LYS A 65 10.88 4.91 4.72
C LYS A 65 10.49 4.95 3.23
N PRO A 66 9.19 4.93 2.89
CA PRO A 66 8.75 5.13 1.51
C PRO A 66 9.34 6.42 0.92
N PRO A 67 9.68 6.45 -0.40
CA PRO A 67 10.16 7.65 -1.08
C PRO A 67 9.32 8.90 -0.76
N LYS A 68 9.97 10.06 -0.65
CA LYS A 68 9.31 11.33 -0.28
C LYS A 68 8.11 11.66 -1.18
N LEU A 69 8.23 11.40 -2.48
CA LEU A 69 7.17 11.60 -3.46
C LEU A 69 5.87 10.87 -3.05
N LEU A 70 5.97 9.60 -2.68
CA LEU A 70 4.79 8.80 -2.28
C LEU A 70 4.20 9.30 -0.95
N ARG A 71 5.04 9.75 -0.02
CA ARG A 71 4.58 10.32 1.25
C ARG A 71 3.82 11.62 1.05
N SER A 72 4.32 12.49 0.18
CA SER A 72 3.64 13.74 -0.19
C SER A 72 2.29 13.46 -0.84
N ALA A 73 2.22 12.49 -1.75
CA ALA A 73 0.97 12.07 -2.37
C ALA A 73 -0.05 11.65 -1.31
N ILE A 74 0.30 10.78 -0.35
CA ILE A 74 -0.68 10.34 0.64
C ILE A 74 -1.16 11.48 1.56
N ILE A 75 -0.29 12.42 1.94
CA ILE A 75 -0.71 13.60 2.72
C ILE A 75 -1.77 14.40 1.95
N GLU A 76 -1.52 14.65 0.66
CA GLU A 76 -2.48 15.29 -0.24
C GLU A 76 -3.78 14.48 -0.34
N MET A 77 -3.69 13.15 -0.46
CA MET A 77 -4.85 12.26 -0.49
C MET A 77 -5.72 12.38 0.76
N THR A 78 -5.09 12.46 1.94
CA THR A 78 -5.79 12.57 3.22
C THR A 78 -6.36 13.97 3.48
N SER A 79 -5.82 15.00 2.83
CA SER A 79 -6.24 16.40 2.99
C SER A 79 -7.37 16.79 2.02
N SER A 80 -7.45 16.12 0.87
CA SER A 80 -8.42 16.41 -0.18
C SER A 80 -9.71 15.60 -0.01
N PHE A 81 -10.74 16.23 0.55
CA PHE A 81 -12.05 15.62 0.84
C PHE A 81 -12.76 15.00 -0.38
N GLY A 82 -12.38 15.39 -1.61
CA GLY A 82 -12.96 14.88 -2.87
C GLY A 82 -12.21 13.69 -3.50
N LEU A 83 -11.00 13.37 -3.04
CA LEU A 83 -10.14 12.43 -3.75
C LEU A 83 -10.63 10.98 -3.66
N SER A 84 -11.29 10.61 -2.55
CA SER A 84 -11.96 9.32 -2.42
C SER A 84 -12.99 9.10 -3.54
N LYS A 85 -13.71 10.15 -3.94
CA LYS A 85 -14.69 10.11 -5.02
C LYS A 85 -14.03 10.02 -6.40
N GLU A 86 -12.93 10.75 -6.61
CA GLU A 86 -12.16 10.69 -7.86
C GLU A 86 -11.49 9.32 -8.06
N ILE A 87 -10.91 8.74 -7.01
CA ILE A 87 -10.34 7.39 -7.05
C ILE A 87 -11.44 6.35 -7.28
N ALA A 88 -12.58 6.47 -6.60
CA ALA A 88 -13.71 5.58 -6.85
C ALA A 88 -14.16 5.66 -8.32
N ASN A 89 -14.25 6.87 -8.88
CA ASN A 89 -14.58 7.07 -10.29
C ASN A 89 -13.53 6.43 -11.23
N LEU A 90 -12.24 6.58 -10.93
CA LEU A 90 -11.16 5.96 -11.70
C LEU A 90 -11.24 4.43 -11.65
N ILE A 91 -11.48 3.84 -10.49
CA ILE A 91 -11.64 2.39 -10.33
C ILE A 91 -12.87 1.90 -11.09
N ILE A 92 -13.99 2.60 -10.99
CA ILE A 92 -15.22 2.26 -11.72
C ILE A 92 -14.99 2.33 -13.22
N GLN A 93 -14.28 3.34 -13.71
CA GLN A 93 -13.94 3.46 -15.14
C GLN A 93 -12.99 2.34 -15.59
N ALA A 94 -11.95 2.05 -14.82
CA ALA A 94 -11.03 0.95 -15.12
C ALA A 94 -11.76 -0.40 -15.16
N TRP A 95 -12.65 -0.65 -14.20
CA TRP A 95 -13.45 -1.87 -14.17
C TRP A 95 -14.40 -1.98 -15.37
N LYS A 96 -15.06 -0.88 -15.75
CA LYS A 96 -15.91 -0.84 -16.95
C LYS A 96 -15.11 -1.19 -18.20
N ASN A 97 -13.94 -0.59 -18.38
CA ASN A 97 -13.07 -0.86 -19.52
C ASN A 97 -12.66 -2.34 -19.58
N ILE A 98 -12.26 -2.89 -18.43
CA ILE A 98 -11.91 -4.32 -18.31
C ILE A 98 -13.12 -5.21 -18.64
N SER A 99 -14.32 -4.90 -18.16
CA SER A 99 -15.53 -5.65 -18.50
C SER A 99 -15.87 -5.58 -19.99
N THR A 100 -15.76 -4.42 -20.64
CA THR A 100 -15.96 -4.31 -22.09
C THR A 100 -14.92 -5.10 -22.88
N ASP A 101 -13.68 -5.20 -22.41
CA ASP A 101 -12.65 -6.02 -23.05
C ASP A 101 -12.97 -7.52 -22.95
N PHE A 102 -13.71 -7.95 -21.92
CA PHE A 102 -14.18 -9.33 -21.81
C PHE A 102 -15.40 -9.61 -22.70
N ASP A 103 -16.38 -8.71 -22.74
CA ASP A 103 -17.61 -8.90 -23.54
C ASP A 103 -17.33 -8.85 -25.07
N ASN A 104 -16.39 -8.02 -25.52
CA ASN A 104 -16.09 -7.87 -26.96
C ASN A 104 -15.29 -9.04 -27.57
N ASN A 105 -14.71 -9.92 -26.74
CA ASN A 105 -13.91 -11.07 -27.23
C ASN A 105 -14.75 -12.32 -27.51
N ASP A 106 -16.04 -12.33 -27.15
CA ASP A 106 -16.94 -13.46 -27.37
C ASP A 106 -17.73 -13.34 -28.70
N GLU A 107 -17.74 -12.18 -29.36
CA GLU A 107 -18.46 -11.96 -30.63
C GLU A 107 -17.59 -12.15 -31.90
N GLU A 108 -16.26 -12.26 -31.78
CA GLU A 108 -15.36 -12.39 -32.94
C GLU A 108 -14.98 -13.84 -33.32
N ASN A 109 -15.62 -14.87 -32.72
CA ASN A 109 -15.32 -16.30 -32.94
C ASN A 109 -16.50 -17.15 -33.47
N ILE A 110 -17.44 -16.59 -34.24
CA ILE A 110 -18.47 -17.36 -34.96
C ILE A 110 -18.38 -17.14 -36.46
#